data_AF-A0A482R6Y8-F1
#
_entry.id   AF-A0A482R6Y8-F1
#
_cell.length_a   1.000
_cell.length_b   1.000
_cell.length_c   1.000
_cell.angle_alpha   90.00
_cell.angle_beta   90.00
_cell.angle_gamma   90.00
#
_symmetry.space_group_name_H-M   'P 1'
#
loop_
_entity.id
_entity.type
_entity.pdbx_description
1 polymer ?
#
loop_
_entity_poly.entity_id
_entity_poly.type
_entity_poly.pdbx_seq_one_letter_code
_entity_poly.pdbx_strand_id
1 'polypeptide(L)'
;AAAFAAAAAGKEISLKTTRRVSLRQLGDHLMVHLNRFEFDYDSMQQAKLNDHFSFPRHLNMWPYTVHGRTDSVAAGTDDVLGAEAYQYELVGVVIHMGTAVGGHYYSYIRERDEAGAGSRWFEFNDSLVSPWEGSDAAFERDCFGGVETYTTGGTKHMSYAGGVARQYTTPVYKSERARVANAFCLFYERVKPKAAPVAAPAPAASLPVAAPALSTFASTGSESGSGSTSDGLPANPRAAFVAEMQAVLGAAGSGPHKQLRLPVPAELANAIRAENFEFWRLRTIYELEYFDFMLALVQGIAADVAAGGEAARVAYPAEEVTTTDAAMRLGGFTMPVIRLAVAFMLNTLTDSTQKATIPAWLAAVRTLLQANAVASVWLLQRQLQDVNEFVRQLLADRSAGGDSMRTVLAALLEEAVCITWPLEAAAGAASRGVARRFVQLLLAPLPTLNVHWRRFGPYFGLLRSLATTVPDVRAAMLEDGLVGKLVDFALCGDSPHPDVIPGVPTRDKRSMGDNYTAPDTEQLFSLLQQLIVSCASLSGASSLFRSRSSKRATA
;
A
#
# COMPACT_ATOMS: atom_id res chain seq x y z
N ALA A 1 -34.75 -13.62 36.05
CA ALA A 1 -34.63 -14.28 37.36
C ALA A 1 -33.61 -15.42 37.34
N ALA A 2 -33.82 -16.49 36.57
CA ALA A 2 -32.90 -17.65 36.51
C ALA A 2 -31.46 -17.32 36.02
N ALA A 3 -31.32 -16.41 35.05
CA ALA A 3 -30.00 -15.95 34.59
C ALA A 3 -29.21 -15.23 35.71
N PHE A 4 -29.86 -14.37 36.49
CA PHE A 4 -29.18 -13.63 37.59
C PHE A 4 -28.69 -14.55 38.72
N ALA A 5 -29.43 -15.63 39.02
CA ALA A 5 -29.03 -16.62 40.02
C ALA A 5 -27.77 -17.41 39.60
N ALA A 6 -27.56 -17.60 38.30
CA ALA A 6 -26.36 -18.25 37.77
C ALA A 6 -25.13 -17.32 37.75
N ALA A 7 -25.33 -16.01 37.56
CA ALA A 7 -24.25 -15.00 37.49
C ALA A 7 -23.61 -14.81 38.86
N ALA A 8 -24.46 -14.74 39.90
CA ALA A 8 -24.05 -14.61 41.28
C ALA A 8 -23.21 -15.82 41.78
N ALA A 9 -23.31 -16.97 41.10
CA ALA A 9 -22.53 -18.17 41.39
C ALA A 9 -21.22 -18.26 40.59
N GLY A 10 -20.80 -17.20 39.89
CA GLY A 10 -19.57 -17.20 39.08
C GLY A 10 -19.64 -18.08 37.83
N LYS A 11 -20.83 -18.51 37.41
CA LYS A 11 -21.03 -19.25 36.15
C LYS A 11 -21.22 -18.27 34.99
N GLU A 12 -20.47 -18.49 33.93
CA GLU A 12 -20.58 -17.75 32.68
C GLU A 12 -22.01 -17.91 32.10
N ILE A 13 -22.72 -16.79 31.94
CA ILE A 13 -24.08 -16.81 31.37
C ILE A 13 -23.99 -16.37 29.93
N SER A 14 -24.29 -17.29 29.02
CA SER A 14 -24.56 -16.94 27.64
C SER A 14 -26.02 -16.48 27.51
N LEU A 15 -26.22 -15.21 27.17
CA LEU A 15 -27.53 -14.68 26.78
C LEU A 15 -27.66 -14.68 25.27
N LYS A 16 -28.73 -15.29 24.76
CA LYS A 16 -29.05 -15.26 23.33
C LYS A 16 -29.38 -13.81 22.94
N THR A 17 -28.44 -13.18 22.24
CA THR A 17 -28.53 -11.77 21.83
C THR A 17 -28.58 -11.69 20.31
N THR A 18 -29.43 -10.82 19.77
CA THR A 18 -29.52 -10.56 18.33
C THR A 18 -28.86 -9.22 18.02
N ARG A 19 -27.72 -9.24 17.32
CA ARG A 19 -27.06 -8.03 16.82
C ARG A 19 -27.63 -7.67 15.45
N ARG A 20 -27.97 -6.39 15.23
CA ARG A 20 -28.41 -5.83 13.95
C ARG A 20 -27.81 -4.44 13.75
N VAL A 21 -27.74 -3.98 12.50
CA VAL A 21 -27.24 -2.66 12.12
C VAL A 21 -28.34 -1.93 11.34
N SER A 22 -28.49 -0.62 11.56
CA SER A 22 -29.47 0.22 10.85
C SER A 22 -28.89 1.60 10.59
N LEU A 23 -29.32 2.21 9.50
CA LEU A 23 -28.81 3.49 9.05
C LEU A 23 -29.56 4.62 9.75
N ARG A 24 -28.85 5.47 10.49
CA ARG A 24 -29.47 6.61 11.18
C ARG A 24 -29.62 7.83 10.27
N GLN A 25 -28.61 8.10 9.46
CA GLN A 25 -28.58 9.23 8.54
C GLN A 25 -27.94 8.77 7.23
N LEU A 26 -28.51 9.22 6.12
CA LEU A 26 -28.01 8.96 4.77
C LEU A 26 -27.55 10.29 4.15
N GLY A 27 -26.56 10.26 3.26
CA GLY A 27 -26.09 11.43 2.50
C GLY A 27 -26.89 11.66 1.21
N ASP A 28 -26.58 12.70 0.45
CA ASP A 28 -27.19 12.93 -0.88
C ASP A 28 -26.66 11.96 -1.94
N HIS A 29 -25.43 11.46 -1.74
CA HIS A 29 -24.83 10.42 -2.56
C HIS A 29 -24.60 9.16 -1.72
N LEU A 30 -25.02 8.02 -2.26
CA LEU A 30 -24.86 6.71 -1.64
C LEU A 30 -23.93 5.87 -2.53
N MET A 31 -22.79 5.46 -1.95
CA MET A 31 -21.83 4.58 -2.60
C MET A 31 -21.98 3.17 -2.03
N VAL A 32 -22.26 2.19 -2.89
CA VAL A 32 -22.43 0.78 -2.50
C VAL A 32 -21.31 -0.05 -3.12
N HIS A 33 -20.38 -0.51 -2.30
CA HIS A 33 -19.31 -1.41 -2.70
C HIS A 33 -19.81 -2.86 -2.68
N LEU A 34 -19.69 -3.56 -3.81
CA LEU A 34 -20.02 -4.97 -3.91
C LEU A 34 -18.80 -5.80 -3.50
N ASN A 35 -18.92 -6.58 -2.42
CA ASN A 35 -17.82 -7.36 -1.87
C ASN A 35 -17.48 -8.59 -2.74
N ARG A 36 -16.88 -8.35 -3.91
CA ARG A 36 -16.58 -9.38 -4.92
C ARG A 36 -15.17 -9.98 -4.80
N PHE A 37 -14.45 -9.71 -3.72
CA PHE A 37 -13.13 -10.27 -3.50
C PHE A 37 -13.10 -11.00 -2.17
N GLU A 38 -12.60 -12.23 -2.20
CA GLU A 38 -12.42 -13.05 -1.01
C GLU A 38 -11.07 -13.77 -1.06
N PHE A 39 -10.69 -14.34 0.07
CA PHE A 39 -9.52 -15.21 0.14
C PHE A 39 -10.00 -16.65 0.07
N ASP A 40 -9.67 -17.33 -1.02
CA ASP A 40 -9.94 -18.75 -1.18
C ASP A 40 -8.88 -19.54 -0.41
N TYR A 41 -9.32 -20.22 0.65
CA TYR A 41 -8.45 -21.00 1.53
C TYR A 41 -7.99 -22.32 0.91
N ASP A 42 -8.69 -22.85 -0.10
CA ASP A 42 -8.29 -24.09 -0.78
C ASP A 42 -7.13 -23.82 -1.75
N SER A 43 -7.23 -22.75 -2.54
CA SER A 43 -6.15 -22.33 -3.44
C SER A 43 -5.08 -21.45 -2.78
N MET A 44 -5.33 -20.98 -1.55
CA MET A 44 -4.50 -20.02 -0.81
C MET A 44 -4.21 -18.74 -1.60
N GLN A 45 -5.21 -18.26 -2.34
CA GLN A 45 -5.11 -17.09 -3.21
C GLN A 45 -6.33 -16.17 -3.04
N GLN A 46 -6.16 -14.89 -3.39
CA GLN A 46 -7.31 -14.01 -3.54
C GLN A 46 -8.10 -14.42 -4.78
N ALA A 47 -9.42 -14.55 -4.63
CA ALA A 47 -10.35 -14.92 -5.67
C ALA A 47 -11.36 -13.79 -5.90
N LYS A 48 -11.77 -13.64 -7.17
CA LYS A 48 -12.84 -12.70 -7.56
C LYS A 48 -14.14 -13.48 -7.75
N LEU A 49 -15.18 -13.06 -7.05
CA LEU A 49 -16.54 -13.57 -7.16
C LEU A 49 -17.25 -12.94 -8.37
N ASN A 50 -17.44 -13.76 -9.40
CA ASN A 50 -18.10 -13.36 -10.64
C ASN A 50 -19.58 -13.76 -10.68
N ASP A 51 -20.17 -14.12 -9.54
CA ASP A 51 -21.57 -14.53 -9.45
C ASP A 51 -22.52 -13.41 -9.92
N HIS A 52 -23.68 -13.85 -10.41
CA HIS A 52 -24.74 -12.95 -10.82
C HIS A 52 -25.25 -12.17 -9.60
N PHE A 53 -25.24 -10.84 -9.71
CA PHE A 53 -25.80 -9.94 -8.71
C PHE A 53 -26.45 -8.76 -9.42
N SER A 54 -27.79 -8.73 -9.39
CA SER A 54 -28.58 -7.62 -9.92
C SER A 54 -28.77 -6.51 -8.89
N PHE A 55 -28.83 -5.26 -9.36
CA PHE A 55 -29.13 -4.10 -8.53
C PHE A 55 -30.16 -3.19 -9.22
N PRO A 56 -31.05 -2.52 -8.47
CA PRO A 56 -32.13 -1.75 -9.04
C PRO A 56 -31.68 -0.36 -9.49
N ARG A 57 -32.31 0.20 -10.53
CA ARG A 57 -32.09 1.59 -10.95
C ARG A 57 -32.67 2.61 -9.95
N HIS A 58 -33.74 2.24 -9.26
CA HIS A 58 -34.37 3.03 -8.20
C HIS A 58 -34.31 2.25 -6.89
N LEU A 59 -33.71 2.85 -5.86
CA LEU A 59 -33.43 2.21 -4.60
C LEU A 59 -34.14 2.95 -3.46
N ASN A 60 -35.07 2.27 -2.80
CA ASN A 60 -35.71 2.77 -1.59
C ASN A 60 -34.91 2.34 -0.35
N MET A 61 -34.28 3.29 0.32
CA MET A 61 -33.48 3.03 1.51
C MET A 61 -34.26 3.03 2.83
N TRP A 62 -35.53 3.47 2.82
CA TRP A 62 -36.37 3.58 4.01
C TRP A 62 -36.37 2.32 4.91
N PRO A 63 -36.54 1.09 4.38
CA PRO A 63 -36.63 -0.12 5.22
C PRO A 63 -35.35 -0.43 6.02
N TYR A 64 -34.21 0.13 5.62
CA TYR A 64 -32.89 -0.11 6.24
C TYR A 64 -32.52 0.94 7.28
N THR A 65 -33.38 1.93 7.51
CA THR A 65 -33.15 3.04 8.44
C THR A 65 -33.61 2.71 9.86
N VAL A 66 -33.24 3.54 10.84
CA VAL A 66 -33.76 3.40 12.22
C VAL A 66 -35.29 3.56 12.26
N HIS A 67 -35.85 4.44 11.43
CA HIS A 67 -37.27 4.82 11.42
C HIS A 67 -38.15 3.88 10.58
N GLY A 68 -37.67 3.44 9.42
CA GLY A 68 -38.44 2.59 8.51
C GLY A 68 -38.52 1.12 8.90
N ARG A 69 -38.07 0.76 10.10
CA ARG A 69 -38.13 -0.61 10.62
C ARG A 69 -39.51 -0.95 11.14
N THR A 70 -39.98 -2.13 10.78
CA THR A 70 -41.22 -2.75 11.27
C THR A 70 -41.23 -2.94 12.79
N ASP A 71 -40.06 -3.12 13.39
CA ASP A 71 -39.90 -3.40 14.83
C ASP A 71 -39.62 -2.12 15.65
N SER A 72 -39.76 -0.93 15.05
CA SER A 72 -39.46 0.33 15.73
C SER A 72 -40.50 0.63 16.82
N VAL A 73 -40.05 0.69 18.08
CA VAL A 73 -40.89 1.03 19.24
C VAL A 73 -41.19 2.54 19.30
N ALA A 74 -40.55 3.34 18.42
CA ALA A 74 -40.71 4.78 18.33
C ALA A 74 -41.47 5.17 17.06
N ALA A 75 -42.75 4.83 17.00
CA ALA A 75 -43.66 5.28 15.94
C ALA A 75 -44.16 6.73 16.15
N GLY A 76 -43.40 7.60 16.82
CA GLY A 76 -43.95 8.90 17.20
C GLY A 76 -42.99 9.95 17.74
N THR A 77 -41.92 10.29 17.02
CA THR A 77 -41.21 11.58 17.21
C THR A 77 -40.42 11.98 15.96
N ASP A 78 -40.79 13.14 15.38
CA ASP A 78 -39.98 14.12 14.63
C ASP A 78 -38.95 13.64 13.58
N ASP A 79 -39.39 12.95 12.51
CA ASP A 79 -38.66 13.02 11.23
C ASP A 79 -39.55 13.72 10.19
N VAL A 80 -39.17 14.96 9.84
CA VAL A 80 -39.91 15.92 9.01
C VAL A 80 -39.81 15.56 7.51
N LEU A 81 -38.98 14.57 7.16
CA LEU A 81 -38.71 14.15 5.80
C LEU A 81 -39.41 12.81 5.53
N GLY A 82 -40.59 12.86 4.90
CA GLY A 82 -41.37 11.65 4.57
C GLY A 82 -40.59 10.61 3.77
N ALA A 83 -41.14 9.40 3.60
CA ALA A 83 -40.49 8.26 2.94
C ALA A 83 -39.87 8.55 1.55
N GLU A 84 -40.32 9.61 0.88
CA GLU A 84 -39.76 10.11 -0.38
C GLU A 84 -38.31 10.60 -0.27
N ALA A 85 -37.88 11.08 0.90
CA ALA A 85 -36.52 11.55 1.14
C ALA A 85 -35.46 10.43 1.16
N TYR A 86 -35.89 9.18 1.08
CA TYR A 86 -35.07 7.97 1.12
C TYR A 86 -35.03 7.25 -0.24
N GLN A 87 -35.53 7.88 -1.30
CA GLN A 87 -35.45 7.37 -2.67
C GLN A 87 -34.14 7.79 -3.32
N TYR A 88 -33.49 6.83 -3.97
CA TYR A 88 -32.24 7.03 -4.69
C TYR A 88 -32.34 6.52 -6.12
N GLU A 89 -31.61 7.17 -7.01
CA GLU A 89 -31.50 6.77 -8.41
C GLU A 89 -30.04 6.46 -8.77
N LEU A 90 -29.83 5.39 -9.52
CA LEU A 90 -28.51 4.98 -9.97
C LEU A 90 -27.97 5.98 -11.00
N VAL A 91 -26.80 6.53 -10.72
CA VAL A 91 -26.13 7.53 -11.57
C VAL A 91 -24.79 7.05 -12.11
N GLY A 92 -24.22 5.99 -11.53
CA GLY A 92 -22.95 5.46 -12.00
C GLY A 92 -22.67 4.03 -11.53
N VAL A 93 -21.92 3.29 -12.33
CA VAL A 93 -21.45 1.94 -12.04
C VAL A 93 -19.99 1.85 -12.41
N VAL A 94 -19.13 1.55 -11.44
CA VAL A 94 -17.73 1.19 -11.70
C VAL A 94 -17.68 -0.31 -11.98
N ILE A 95 -17.11 -0.68 -13.12
CA ILE A 95 -16.88 -2.06 -13.53
C ILE A 95 -15.43 -2.43 -13.24
N HIS A 96 -15.23 -3.62 -12.71
CA HIS A 96 -13.91 -4.24 -12.65
C HIS A 96 -13.88 -5.43 -13.62
N MET A 97 -12.92 -5.42 -14.54
CA MET A 97 -12.67 -6.52 -15.48
C MET A 97 -11.32 -7.16 -15.17
N GLY A 98 -11.31 -8.43 -14.78
CA GLY A 98 -10.07 -9.16 -14.52
C GLY A 98 -10.13 -10.06 -13.30
N THR A 99 -8.96 -10.31 -12.73
CA THR A 99 -8.72 -11.23 -11.59
C THR A 99 -8.66 -10.45 -10.27
N ALA A 100 -8.63 -11.15 -9.13
CA ALA A 100 -8.47 -10.49 -7.83
C ALA A 100 -7.13 -9.75 -7.67
N VAL A 101 -6.09 -10.18 -8.38
CA VAL A 101 -4.73 -9.61 -8.25
C VAL A 101 -4.51 -8.44 -9.22
N GLY A 102 -5.25 -8.42 -10.32
CA GLY A 102 -5.08 -7.40 -11.35
C GLY A 102 -6.20 -7.45 -12.38
N GLY A 103 -6.51 -6.28 -12.91
CA GLY A 103 -7.59 -6.06 -13.85
C GLY A 103 -7.61 -4.62 -14.34
N HIS A 104 -8.72 -4.26 -14.96
CA HIS A 104 -8.99 -2.95 -15.53
C HIS A 104 -10.27 -2.38 -14.95
N TYR A 105 -10.28 -1.07 -14.70
CA TYR A 105 -11.44 -0.36 -14.20
C TYR A 105 -11.95 0.63 -15.24
N TYR A 106 -13.25 0.64 -15.44
CA TYR A 106 -13.94 1.60 -16.28
C TYR A 106 -15.33 1.84 -15.68
N SER A 107 -16.04 2.88 -16.15
CA SER A 107 -17.30 3.29 -15.51
C SER A 107 -18.41 3.54 -16.53
N TYR A 108 -19.62 3.08 -16.21
CA TYR A 108 -20.84 3.56 -16.86
C TYR A 108 -21.40 4.71 -16.04
N ILE A 109 -21.52 5.89 -16.63
CA ILE A 109 -21.99 7.08 -15.94
C ILE A 109 -23.17 7.67 -16.71
N ARG A 110 -24.21 8.03 -15.98
CA ARG A 110 -25.39 8.70 -16.50
C ARG A 110 -25.13 10.18 -16.62
N GLU A 111 -25.45 10.75 -17.79
CA GLU A 111 -25.38 12.19 -18.01
C GLU A 111 -26.44 12.91 -17.17
N ARG A 112 -26.07 14.08 -16.64
CA ARG A 112 -26.94 14.95 -15.83
C ARG A 112 -27.55 15.99 -16.76
N ASP A 113 -28.78 15.79 -17.24
CA ASP A 113 -29.49 16.80 -18.03
C ASP A 113 -30.45 17.61 -17.13
N GLU A 114 -30.35 18.95 -17.16
CA GLU A 114 -31.24 19.88 -16.44
C GLU A 114 -32.60 20.08 -17.15
N ALA A 115 -32.80 19.51 -18.34
CA ALA A 115 -33.97 19.79 -19.17
C ALA A 115 -34.44 18.57 -19.99
N GLY A 116 -35.12 17.63 -19.33
CA GLY A 116 -36.21 16.83 -19.93
C GLY A 116 -35.91 15.88 -21.10
N ALA A 117 -34.66 15.77 -21.58
CA ALA A 117 -34.23 14.73 -22.51
C ALA A 117 -33.77 13.51 -21.72
N GLY A 118 -34.17 12.31 -22.15
CA GLY A 118 -34.01 11.07 -21.38
C GLY A 118 -32.59 10.76 -20.89
N SER A 119 -32.48 9.90 -19.88
CA SER A 119 -31.22 9.46 -19.27
C SER A 119 -30.27 8.81 -20.28
N ARG A 120 -29.30 9.57 -20.79
CA ARG A 120 -28.20 9.07 -21.63
C ARG A 120 -27.09 8.50 -20.74
N TRP A 121 -26.50 7.39 -21.17
CA TRP A 121 -25.39 6.75 -20.48
C TRP A 121 -24.14 6.73 -21.37
N PHE A 122 -22.99 6.78 -20.73
CA PHE A 122 -21.70 6.72 -21.39
C PHE A 122 -20.78 5.76 -20.66
N GLU A 123 -19.95 5.05 -21.43
CA GLU A 123 -18.81 4.30 -20.95
C GLU A 123 -17.60 5.22 -20.91
N PHE A 124 -17.00 5.36 -19.74
CA PHE A 124 -15.75 6.07 -19.50
C PHE A 124 -14.65 5.03 -19.29
N ASN A 125 -13.81 4.86 -20.31
CA ASN A 125 -12.77 3.84 -20.35
C ASN A 125 -11.43 4.52 -20.71
N ASP A 126 -10.70 4.92 -19.66
CA ASP A 126 -9.48 5.73 -19.73
C ASP A 126 -9.66 7.02 -20.55
N SER A 127 -9.00 7.10 -21.71
CA SER A 127 -9.04 8.26 -22.62
C SER A 127 -10.23 8.22 -23.58
N LEU A 128 -11.01 7.14 -23.59
CA LEU A 128 -12.15 6.95 -24.49
C LEU A 128 -13.47 7.09 -23.73
N VAL A 129 -14.33 7.96 -24.24
CA VAL A 129 -15.71 8.10 -23.79
C VAL A 129 -16.64 7.75 -24.96
N SER A 130 -17.50 6.75 -24.77
CA SER A 130 -18.42 6.27 -25.81
C SER A 130 -19.86 6.18 -25.28
N PRO A 131 -20.88 6.37 -26.13
CA PRO A 131 -22.26 6.15 -25.73
C PRO A 131 -22.50 4.69 -25.33
N TRP A 132 -23.27 4.48 -24.25
CA TRP A 132 -23.69 3.15 -23.80
C TRP A 132 -25.22 3.10 -23.70
N GLU A 133 -25.81 1.97 -24.10
CA GLU A 133 -27.27 1.85 -24.32
C GLU A 133 -28.10 2.05 -23.04
N GLY A 134 -27.59 1.65 -21.88
CA GLY A 134 -28.30 1.82 -20.60
C GLY A 134 -29.62 1.06 -20.46
N SER A 135 -29.89 0.10 -21.36
CA SER A 135 -31.09 -0.76 -21.31
C SER A 135 -30.95 -1.86 -20.25
N ASP A 136 -32.07 -2.45 -19.83
CA ASP A 136 -32.04 -3.55 -18.84
C ASP A 136 -31.21 -4.74 -19.36
N ALA A 137 -31.24 -5.00 -20.67
CA ALA A 137 -30.40 -6.02 -21.31
C ALA A 137 -28.90 -5.67 -21.27
N ALA A 138 -28.54 -4.39 -21.39
CA ALA A 138 -27.16 -3.94 -21.27
C ALA A 138 -26.65 -4.08 -19.82
N PHE A 139 -27.45 -3.73 -18.81
CA PHE A 139 -27.11 -3.96 -17.40
C PHE A 139 -26.92 -5.46 -17.09
N GLU A 140 -27.82 -6.30 -17.59
CA GLU A 140 -27.72 -7.75 -17.45
C GLU A 140 -26.42 -8.28 -18.08
N ARG A 141 -26.08 -7.80 -19.28
CA ARG A 141 -24.89 -8.22 -20.02
C ARG A 141 -23.58 -7.76 -19.37
N ASP A 142 -23.50 -6.48 -19.04
CA ASP A 142 -22.23 -5.79 -18.78
C ASP A 142 -21.95 -5.59 -17.27
N CYS A 143 -22.98 -5.62 -16.42
CA CYS A 143 -22.85 -5.22 -15.00
C CYS A 143 -23.05 -6.36 -14.00
N PHE A 144 -23.98 -7.28 -14.23
CA PHE A 144 -24.42 -8.20 -13.15
C PHE A 144 -23.49 -9.40 -12.92
N GLY A 145 -22.62 -9.73 -13.88
CA GLY A 145 -21.78 -10.92 -13.81
C GLY A 145 -22.55 -12.18 -14.22
N GLY A 146 -22.22 -13.32 -13.62
CA GLY A 146 -22.79 -14.62 -13.94
C GLY A 146 -21.97 -15.40 -14.98
N VAL A 147 -22.63 -16.35 -15.63
CA VAL A 147 -22.01 -17.27 -16.61
C VAL A 147 -22.54 -16.96 -18.01
N GLU A 148 -21.65 -16.97 -19.00
CA GLU A 148 -21.98 -16.81 -20.41
C GLU A 148 -21.62 -18.08 -21.19
N THR A 149 -22.52 -18.50 -22.08
CA THR A 149 -22.31 -19.66 -22.95
C THR A 149 -21.64 -19.24 -24.25
N TYR A 150 -20.39 -19.65 -24.45
CA TYR A 150 -19.63 -19.45 -25.67
C TYR A 150 -19.76 -20.66 -26.60
N THR A 151 -20.12 -20.43 -27.86
CA THR A 151 -20.20 -21.48 -28.88
C THR A 151 -19.00 -21.38 -29.81
N THR A 152 -18.13 -22.40 -29.79
CA THR A 152 -16.94 -22.50 -30.65
C THR A 152 -17.14 -23.53 -31.74
N GLY A 153 -16.86 -23.18 -32.99
CA GLY A 153 -17.03 -24.06 -34.14
C GLY A 153 -18.27 -23.72 -34.97
N GLY A 154 -18.33 -24.25 -36.18
CA GLY A 154 -19.37 -23.94 -37.18
C GLY A 154 -18.79 -23.77 -38.58
N THR A 155 -19.65 -23.53 -39.55
CA THR A 155 -19.26 -23.30 -40.95
C THR A 155 -18.56 -21.96 -41.09
N LYS A 156 -17.26 -21.96 -41.37
CA LYS A 156 -16.50 -20.73 -41.66
C LYS A 156 -16.24 -20.64 -43.16
N HIS A 157 -16.55 -19.48 -43.75
CA HIS A 157 -16.16 -19.13 -45.11
C HIS A 157 -14.86 -18.35 -45.06
N MET A 158 -13.77 -18.96 -45.55
CA MET A 158 -12.47 -18.29 -45.65
C MET A 158 -12.21 -17.93 -47.12
N SER A 159 -12.10 -16.65 -47.42
CA SER A 159 -11.76 -16.14 -48.75
C SER A 159 -10.27 -15.83 -48.84
N TYR A 160 -9.55 -16.51 -49.73
CA TYR A 160 -8.19 -16.10 -50.11
C TYR A 160 -8.26 -15.11 -51.29
N ALA A 161 -7.36 -14.13 -51.30
CA ALA A 161 -7.14 -13.25 -52.45
C ALA A 161 -6.70 -14.11 -53.66
N GLY A 162 -7.66 -14.48 -54.51
CA GLY A 162 -7.49 -15.49 -55.55
C GLY A 162 -8.77 -16.22 -55.98
N GLY A 163 -9.90 -15.98 -55.32
CA GLY A 163 -11.23 -16.32 -55.87
C GLY A 163 -11.74 -17.75 -55.63
N VAL A 164 -11.03 -18.59 -54.87
CA VAL A 164 -11.53 -19.93 -54.48
C VAL A 164 -11.94 -19.91 -53.01
N ALA A 165 -13.24 -19.80 -52.76
CA ALA A 165 -13.81 -19.95 -51.41
C ALA A 165 -13.87 -21.44 -51.05
N ARG A 166 -13.27 -21.82 -49.93
CA ARG A 166 -13.28 -23.21 -49.44
C ARG A 166 -14.03 -23.25 -48.11
N GLN A 167 -15.14 -23.99 -48.09
CA GLN A 167 -16.00 -24.15 -46.92
C GLN A 167 -15.47 -25.27 -46.04
N TYR A 168 -15.22 -24.96 -44.77
CA TYR A 168 -14.86 -25.97 -43.76
C TYR A 168 -15.86 -25.89 -42.60
N THR A 169 -16.39 -27.04 -42.23
CA THR A 169 -17.33 -27.20 -41.11
C THR A 169 -16.58 -27.83 -39.95
N THR A 170 -16.47 -27.12 -38.83
CA THR A 170 -15.92 -27.67 -37.58
C THR A 170 -17.04 -28.06 -36.62
N PRO A 171 -16.85 -29.11 -35.80
CA PRO A 171 -17.83 -29.49 -34.79
C PRO A 171 -18.08 -28.34 -33.81
N VAL A 172 -19.36 -28.12 -33.49
CA VAL A 172 -19.81 -27.02 -32.62
C VAL A 172 -19.75 -27.48 -31.16
N TYR A 173 -18.94 -26.80 -30.36
CA TYR A 173 -18.82 -27.01 -28.92
C TYR A 173 -19.39 -25.81 -28.17
N LYS A 174 -20.23 -26.07 -27.17
CA LYS A 174 -20.69 -25.05 -26.22
C LYS A 174 -19.86 -25.16 -24.95
N SER A 175 -19.32 -24.03 -24.48
CA SER A 175 -18.57 -23.92 -23.24
C SER A 175 -19.11 -22.78 -22.41
N GLU A 176 -19.22 -22.97 -21.10
CA GLU A 176 -19.64 -21.94 -20.16
C GLU A 176 -18.41 -21.24 -19.56
N ARG A 177 -18.47 -19.91 -19.45
CA ARG A 177 -17.40 -19.09 -18.88
C ARG A 177 -17.99 -18.02 -17.98
N ALA A 178 -17.31 -17.73 -16.87
CA ALA A 178 -17.71 -16.64 -15.99
C ALA A 178 -17.51 -15.28 -16.67
N ARG A 179 -18.44 -14.35 -16.44
CA ARG A 179 -18.31 -12.96 -16.84
C ARG A 179 -17.38 -12.23 -15.88
N VAL A 180 -16.14 -12.06 -16.34
CA VAL A 180 -15.05 -11.46 -15.56
C VAL A 180 -15.14 -9.94 -15.46
N ALA A 181 -15.96 -9.29 -16.28
CA ALA A 181 -16.36 -7.89 -16.15
C ALA A 181 -17.72 -7.83 -15.43
N ASN A 182 -17.76 -7.12 -14.29
CA ASN A 182 -18.98 -6.94 -13.51
C ASN A 182 -18.84 -5.74 -12.56
N ALA A 183 -19.98 -5.27 -12.06
CA ALA A 183 -20.08 -4.13 -11.17
C ALA A 183 -19.30 -4.35 -9.87
N PHE A 184 -18.53 -3.35 -9.50
CA PHE A 184 -17.70 -3.31 -8.32
C PHE A 184 -18.17 -2.25 -7.31
N CYS A 185 -18.50 -1.04 -7.79
CA CYS A 185 -19.04 0.03 -6.96
C CYS A 185 -20.23 0.69 -7.66
N LEU A 186 -21.31 0.91 -6.93
CA LEU A 186 -22.53 1.54 -7.40
C LEU A 186 -22.65 2.94 -6.79
N PHE A 187 -23.04 3.90 -7.62
CA PHE A 187 -23.25 5.28 -7.22
C PHE A 187 -24.71 5.63 -7.39
N TYR A 188 -25.35 5.94 -6.26
CA TYR A 188 -26.73 6.35 -6.17
C TYR A 188 -26.81 7.81 -5.72
N GLU A 189 -27.77 8.55 -6.26
CA GLU A 189 -28.04 9.93 -5.88
C GLU A 189 -29.46 10.06 -5.36
N ARG A 190 -29.63 10.80 -4.27
CA ARG A 190 -30.93 11.02 -3.64
C ARG A 190 -31.84 11.78 -4.59
N VAL A 191 -33.04 11.28 -4.79
CA VAL A 191 -34.09 11.97 -5.53
C VAL A 191 -34.54 13.16 -4.69
N LYS A 192 -34.16 14.38 -5.10
CA LYS A 192 -34.66 15.60 -4.47
C LYS A 192 -36.14 15.78 -4.85
N PRO A 193 -37.04 16.08 -3.90
CA PRO A 193 -38.42 16.38 -4.24
C PRO A 193 -38.45 17.58 -5.19
N LYS A 194 -39.08 17.40 -6.36
CA LYS A 194 -39.29 18.48 -7.34
C LYS A 194 -40.11 19.56 -6.65
N ALA A 195 -39.51 20.72 -6.38
CA ALA A 195 -40.24 21.87 -5.86
C ALA A 195 -41.44 22.14 -6.77
N ALA A 196 -42.65 22.18 -6.20
CA ALA A 196 -43.84 22.59 -6.92
C ALA A 196 -43.58 23.97 -7.57
N PRO A 197 -44.12 24.26 -8.77
CA PRO A 197 -43.89 25.54 -9.43
C PRO A 197 -44.44 26.66 -8.53
N VAL A 198 -43.53 27.41 -7.93
CA VAL A 198 -43.85 28.58 -7.12
C VAL A 198 -44.32 29.67 -8.08
N ALA A 199 -45.60 30.06 -7.96
CA ALA A 199 -46.14 31.23 -8.64
C ALA A 199 -45.30 32.47 -8.31
N ALA A 200 -45.04 33.30 -9.33
CA ALA A 200 -44.12 34.43 -9.28
C ALA A 200 -44.34 35.38 -8.08
N PRO A 201 -43.27 35.95 -7.49
CA PRO A 201 -43.40 36.81 -6.32
C PRO A 201 -43.85 38.24 -6.71
N ALA A 202 -44.82 38.77 -5.97
CA ALA A 202 -45.14 40.20 -5.95
C ALA A 202 -44.07 40.98 -5.15
N PRO A 203 -43.87 42.30 -5.44
CA PRO A 203 -42.67 43.01 -5.04
C PRO A 203 -42.66 43.45 -3.56
N ALA A 204 -41.43 43.70 -3.10
CA ALA A 204 -40.93 43.85 -1.75
C ALA A 204 -41.60 44.93 -0.87
N ALA A 205 -41.69 44.62 0.43
CA ALA A 205 -41.69 45.63 1.49
C ALA A 205 -40.63 45.24 2.55
N SER A 206 -39.81 46.23 2.87
CA SER A 206 -38.60 46.24 3.69
C SER A 206 -38.78 45.89 5.17
N LEU A 207 -37.78 45.24 5.77
CA LEU A 207 -37.55 45.25 7.22
C LEU A 207 -36.15 45.83 7.53
N PRO A 208 -36.00 46.60 8.62
CA PRO A 208 -34.74 47.20 9.00
C PRO A 208 -33.87 46.26 9.86
N VAL A 209 -32.59 46.56 9.78
CA VAL A 209 -31.43 45.94 10.43
C VAL A 209 -31.33 46.37 11.90
N ALA A 210 -31.01 45.44 12.80
CA ALA A 210 -30.13 45.68 13.96
C ALA A 210 -29.59 44.35 14.52
N ALA A 211 -28.27 44.33 14.75
CA ALA A 211 -27.47 43.21 15.22
C ALA A 211 -27.28 43.24 16.77
N PRO A 212 -26.36 42.48 17.39
CA PRO A 212 -26.69 41.50 18.43
C PRO A 212 -26.20 41.91 19.84
N ALA A 213 -26.65 41.20 20.88
CA ALA A 213 -25.98 41.25 22.19
C ALA A 213 -26.00 39.89 22.90
N LEU A 214 -24.82 39.55 23.39
CA LEU A 214 -24.40 38.33 24.07
C LEU A 214 -24.68 38.43 25.59
N SER A 215 -24.83 37.25 26.23
CA SER A 215 -24.46 36.96 27.62
C SER A 215 -25.20 37.67 28.77
N THR A 216 -25.84 36.89 29.65
CA THR A 216 -25.45 36.87 31.08
C THR A 216 -25.96 35.62 31.82
N PHE A 217 -25.07 35.02 32.59
CA PHE A 217 -25.33 34.06 33.67
C PHE A 217 -26.15 34.70 34.80
N ALA A 218 -27.04 33.93 35.43
CA ALA A 218 -27.35 34.07 36.86
C ALA A 218 -28.01 32.80 37.41
N SER A 219 -27.30 32.13 38.33
CA SER A 219 -27.86 31.18 39.29
C SER A 219 -28.70 31.91 40.33
N THR A 220 -29.70 31.24 40.92
CA THR A 220 -29.99 31.13 42.37
C THR A 220 -31.42 30.65 42.60
N GLY A 221 -31.64 29.92 43.71
CA GLY A 221 -32.96 29.78 44.32
C GLY A 221 -33.40 28.35 44.64
N SER A 222 -32.85 27.80 45.71
CA SER A 222 -33.43 26.67 46.46
C SER A 222 -34.58 27.19 47.32
N GLU A 223 -35.68 26.43 47.44
CA GLU A 223 -36.48 26.41 48.67
C GLU A 223 -37.25 25.09 48.85
N SER A 224 -37.04 24.49 50.02
CA SER A 224 -37.85 23.49 50.74
C SER A 224 -39.26 24.04 51.04
N GLY A 225 -40.35 23.29 51.28
CA GLY A 225 -40.62 21.90 51.60
C GLY A 225 -42.08 21.78 52.09
N SER A 226 -42.63 20.57 52.16
CA SER A 226 -43.61 20.09 53.17
C SER A 226 -44.27 18.80 52.69
N GLY A 227 -44.32 17.82 53.59
CA GLY A 227 -44.78 16.46 53.29
C GLY A 227 -46.28 16.25 53.52
N SER A 228 -46.78 15.18 52.91
CA SER A 228 -47.89 14.40 53.46
C SER A 228 -47.69 12.92 53.11
N THR A 229 -47.73 12.11 54.15
CA THR A 229 -47.63 10.66 54.22
C THR A 229 -48.78 9.96 53.48
N SER A 230 -48.44 9.01 52.60
CA SER A 230 -49.26 7.81 52.41
C SER A 230 -48.34 6.63 52.12
N ASP A 231 -48.38 5.66 53.03
CA ASP A 231 -47.74 4.37 52.94
C ASP A 231 -48.28 3.56 51.76
N GLY A 232 -47.39 2.79 51.12
CA GLY A 232 -47.77 1.52 50.50
C GLY A 232 -47.50 1.35 49.00
N LEU A 233 -46.25 1.49 48.56
CA LEU A 233 -45.76 0.79 47.35
C LEU A 233 -44.34 0.25 47.63
N PRO A 234 -44.02 -1.00 47.24
CA PRO A 234 -42.73 -1.61 47.57
C PRO A 234 -41.61 -0.80 46.93
N ALA A 235 -40.54 -0.56 47.70
CA ALA A 235 -39.35 0.14 47.24
C ALA A 235 -38.95 -0.39 45.86
N ASN A 236 -38.93 0.52 44.87
CA ASN A 236 -38.61 0.18 43.50
C ASN A 236 -37.31 -0.63 43.50
N PRO A 237 -37.29 -1.90 43.02
CA PRO A 237 -36.11 -2.76 43.09
C PRO A 237 -34.91 -2.15 42.36
N ARG A 238 -35.16 -1.18 41.47
CA ARG A 238 -34.14 -0.38 40.80
C ARG A 238 -33.44 0.62 41.73
N ALA A 239 -34.13 1.16 42.74
CA ALA A 239 -33.55 2.07 43.72
C ALA A 239 -32.69 1.33 44.75
N ALA A 240 -33.14 0.16 45.21
CA ALA A 240 -32.34 -0.75 46.05
C ALA A 240 -31.09 -1.25 45.30
N PHE A 241 -31.25 -1.64 44.03
CA PHE A 241 -30.15 -2.03 43.14
C PHE A 241 -29.12 -0.92 42.91
N VAL A 242 -29.56 0.33 42.76
CA VAL A 242 -28.65 1.47 42.57
C VAL A 242 -27.91 1.82 43.87
N ALA A 243 -28.56 1.72 45.02
CA ALA A 243 -27.94 1.96 46.33
C ALA A 243 -26.88 0.90 46.66
N GLU A 244 -27.15 -0.38 46.39
CA GLU A 244 -26.22 -1.49 46.62
C GLU A 244 -25.02 -1.44 45.66
N MET A 245 -25.25 -1.09 44.39
CA MET A 245 -24.19 -0.94 43.39
C MET A 245 -23.31 0.30 43.64
N GLN A 246 -23.85 1.36 44.26
CA GLN A 246 -23.07 2.53 44.72
C GLN A 246 -22.23 2.23 45.99
N ALA A 247 -22.69 1.31 46.84
CA ALA A 247 -21.96 0.89 48.03
C ALA A 247 -20.73 0.01 47.72
N VAL A 248 -20.80 -0.80 46.65
CA VAL A 248 -19.72 -1.73 46.24
C VAL A 248 -18.65 -1.07 45.39
N LEU A 249 -18.98 -0.05 44.57
CA LEU A 249 -18.08 0.50 43.55
C LEU A 249 -17.41 1.83 43.92
N GLY A 250 -17.68 2.37 45.12
CA GLY A 250 -17.17 3.68 45.54
C GLY A 250 -17.86 4.85 44.81
N ALA A 251 -17.87 6.02 45.43
CA ALA A 251 -18.68 7.17 45.02
C ALA A 251 -18.39 7.62 43.57
N ALA A 252 -19.36 7.40 42.68
CA ALA A 252 -19.41 8.05 41.38
C ALA A 252 -19.67 9.55 41.57
N GLY A 253 -18.78 10.40 41.07
CA GLY A 253 -18.98 11.85 41.03
C GLY A 253 -20.28 12.25 40.32
N SER A 254 -20.93 13.31 40.80
CA SER A 254 -22.25 13.76 40.34
C SER A 254 -22.19 14.37 38.93
N GLY A 255 -22.76 13.69 37.93
CA GLY A 255 -22.96 14.22 36.58
C GLY A 255 -23.92 13.37 35.73
N PRO A 256 -24.58 13.96 34.70
CA PRO A 256 -25.73 13.36 34.00
C PRO A 256 -25.40 12.25 32.98
N HIS A 257 -24.15 11.83 32.83
CA HIS A 257 -23.75 10.75 31.92
C HIS A 257 -23.21 9.52 32.67
N LYS A 258 -24.12 8.65 33.11
CA LYS A 258 -23.77 7.36 33.71
C LYS A 258 -23.48 6.31 32.62
N GLN A 259 -22.22 6.22 32.18
CA GLN A 259 -21.67 4.94 31.69
C GLN A 259 -20.81 4.35 32.81
N LEU A 260 -21.13 3.13 33.24
CA LEU A 260 -20.24 2.33 34.08
C LEU A 260 -18.92 2.16 33.32
N ARG A 261 -17.87 2.88 33.71
CA ARG A 261 -16.51 2.61 33.23
C ARG A 261 -15.94 1.47 34.06
N LEU A 262 -16.20 0.24 33.63
CA LEU A 262 -15.37 -0.88 34.05
C LEU A 262 -13.95 -0.63 33.50
N PRO A 263 -12.88 -0.83 34.29
CA PRO A 263 -11.52 -0.70 33.78
C PRO A 263 -11.30 -1.73 32.67
N VAL A 264 -10.91 -1.26 31.49
CA VAL A 264 -10.59 -2.12 30.34
C VAL A 264 -9.42 -3.04 30.75
N PRO A 265 -9.52 -4.37 30.53
CA PRO A 265 -8.41 -5.29 30.78
C PRO A 265 -7.12 -4.79 30.10
N ALA A 266 -5.99 -4.91 30.80
CA ALA A 266 -4.73 -4.30 30.36
C ALA A 266 -4.28 -4.74 28.95
N GLU A 267 -4.52 -6.01 28.61
CA GLU A 267 -4.22 -6.56 27.27
C GLU A 267 -5.04 -5.88 26.18
N LEU A 268 -6.36 -5.74 26.38
CA LEU A 268 -7.24 -5.08 25.43
C LEU A 268 -6.94 -3.57 25.34
N ALA A 269 -6.62 -2.93 26.46
CA ALA A 269 -6.22 -1.53 26.47
C ALA A 269 -4.91 -1.31 25.69
N ASN A 270 -3.96 -2.24 25.80
CA ASN A 270 -2.70 -2.19 25.04
C ASN A 270 -2.91 -2.46 23.55
N ALA A 271 -3.79 -3.41 23.19
CA ALA A 271 -4.15 -3.67 21.80
C ALA A 271 -4.82 -2.46 21.15
N ILE A 272 -5.86 -1.89 21.79
CA ILE A 272 -6.53 -0.67 21.33
C ILE A 272 -5.55 0.48 21.21
N ARG A 273 -4.63 0.63 22.17
CA ARG A 273 -3.61 1.67 22.12
C ARG A 273 -2.68 1.47 20.92
N ALA A 274 -2.23 0.24 20.66
CA ALA A 274 -1.37 -0.07 19.52
C ALA A 274 -2.07 0.20 18.18
N GLU A 275 -3.32 -0.24 18.03
CA GLU A 275 -4.14 0.03 16.84
C GLU A 275 -4.38 1.52 16.62
N ASN A 276 -4.67 2.27 17.68
CA ASN A 276 -4.83 3.72 17.59
C ASN A 276 -3.54 4.40 17.17
N PHE A 277 -2.39 4.00 17.74
CA PHE A 277 -1.10 4.56 17.32
C PHE A 277 -0.78 4.25 15.86
N GLU A 278 -1.07 3.04 15.39
CA GLU A 278 -0.87 2.68 14.00
C GLU A 278 -1.82 3.45 13.06
N PHE A 279 -3.07 3.62 13.45
CA PHE A 279 -4.03 4.45 12.72
C PHE A 279 -3.53 5.91 12.60
N TRP A 280 -3.07 6.50 13.71
CA TRP A 280 -2.51 7.84 13.71
C TRP A 280 -1.26 7.91 12.83
N ARG A 281 -0.36 6.92 12.94
CA ARG A 281 0.83 6.82 12.10
C ARG A 281 0.45 6.80 10.62
N LEU A 282 -0.42 5.90 10.19
CA LEU A 282 -0.84 5.81 8.79
C LEU A 282 -1.53 7.08 8.28
N ARG A 283 -2.23 7.80 9.15
CA ARG A 283 -2.86 9.08 8.83
C ARG A 283 -1.86 10.21 8.66
N THR A 284 -0.82 10.29 9.49
CA THR A 284 0.08 11.44 9.57
C THR A 284 1.45 11.21 8.92
N ILE A 285 1.81 9.96 8.59
CA ILE A 285 3.13 9.62 8.05
C ILE A 285 3.45 10.30 6.72
N TYR A 286 2.42 10.76 5.98
CA TYR A 286 2.56 11.48 4.72
C TYR A 286 2.26 12.99 4.83
N GLU A 287 2.13 13.54 6.03
CA GLU A 287 1.99 14.98 6.22
C GLU A 287 3.31 15.71 5.89
N LEU A 288 3.21 16.83 5.17
CA LEU A 288 4.38 17.56 4.68
C LEU A 288 5.23 18.12 5.83
N GLU A 289 4.59 18.61 6.89
CA GLU A 289 5.27 19.11 8.10
C GLU A 289 6.13 18.03 8.76
N TYR A 290 5.68 16.77 8.72
CA TYR A 290 6.46 15.65 9.24
C TYR A 290 7.70 15.37 8.38
N PHE A 291 7.59 15.45 7.06
CA PHE A 291 8.74 15.32 6.15
C PHE A 291 9.77 16.42 6.38
N ASP A 292 9.32 17.67 6.50
CA ASP A 292 10.19 18.82 6.73
C ASP A 292 10.88 18.72 8.09
N PHE A 293 10.15 18.34 9.14
CA PHE A 293 10.72 18.08 10.46
C PHE A 293 11.79 16.99 10.41
N MET A 294 11.47 15.85 9.77
CA MET A 294 12.37 14.71 9.67
C MET A 294 13.65 15.06 8.91
N LEU A 295 13.55 15.81 7.81
CA LEU A 295 14.72 16.26 7.05
C LEU A 295 15.55 17.28 7.86
N ALA A 296 14.90 18.25 8.51
CA ALA A 296 15.57 19.26 9.32
C ALA A 296 16.33 18.64 10.51
N LEU A 297 15.75 17.62 11.15
CA LEU A 297 16.40 16.86 12.22
C LEU A 297 17.70 16.20 11.72
N VAL A 298 17.64 15.51 10.59
CA VAL A 298 18.79 14.79 10.03
C VAL A 298 19.86 15.76 9.54
N GLN A 299 19.46 16.87 8.90
CA GLN A 299 20.37 17.91 8.44
C GLN A 299 21.05 18.66 9.59
N GLY A 300 20.30 18.99 10.66
CA GLY A 300 20.87 19.65 11.83
C GLY A 300 21.96 18.80 12.49
N ILE A 301 21.68 17.51 12.70
CA ILE A 301 22.66 16.59 13.28
C ILE A 301 23.84 16.35 12.33
N ALA A 302 23.59 16.26 11.02
CA ALA A 302 24.67 16.16 10.03
C ALA A 302 25.58 17.40 10.04
N ALA A 303 25.01 18.60 10.19
CA ALA A 303 25.76 19.84 10.28
C ALA A 303 26.61 19.92 11.57
N ASP A 304 26.03 19.53 12.71
CA ASP A 304 26.74 19.48 14.00
C ASP A 304 27.93 18.51 13.94
N VAL A 305 27.74 17.34 13.35
CA VAL A 305 28.79 16.33 13.18
C VAL A 305 29.88 16.82 12.22
N ALA A 306 29.50 17.51 11.14
CA ALA A 306 30.46 18.12 10.22
C ALA A 306 31.29 19.24 10.90
N ALA A 307 30.70 19.98 11.84
CA ALA A 307 31.37 21.02 12.61
C ALA A 307 32.22 20.48 13.77
N GLY A 308 31.83 19.36 14.38
CA GLY A 308 32.41 18.79 15.62
C GLY A 308 33.81 18.15 15.49
N GLY A 309 34.42 18.15 14.31
CA GLY A 309 35.76 17.61 14.09
C GLY A 309 35.89 16.10 14.34
N GLU A 310 37.12 15.62 14.54
CA GLU A 310 37.43 14.19 14.63
C GLU A 310 36.84 13.51 15.88
N ALA A 311 36.55 14.27 16.95
CA ALA A 311 35.97 13.78 18.20
C ALA A 311 34.50 13.33 18.08
N ALA A 312 33.76 13.84 17.08
CA ALA A 312 32.39 13.41 16.82
C ALA A 312 32.31 12.14 15.97
N ARG A 313 33.45 11.63 15.48
CA ARG A 313 33.51 10.48 14.59
C ARG A 313 33.54 9.17 15.37
N VAL A 314 32.71 8.23 14.95
CA VAL A 314 32.73 6.86 15.47
C VAL A 314 33.66 6.03 14.58
N ALA A 315 34.75 5.57 15.18
CA ALA A 315 35.76 4.74 14.52
C ALA A 315 35.21 3.37 14.08
N TYR A 316 35.95 2.70 13.20
CA TYR A 316 35.62 1.34 12.79
C TYR A 316 35.63 0.40 14.01
N PRO A 317 34.63 -0.47 14.18
CA PRO A 317 34.52 -1.32 15.36
C PRO A 317 35.63 -2.38 15.39
N ALA A 318 36.24 -2.59 16.56
CA ALA A 318 37.23 -3.66 16.76
C ALA A 318 36.58 -5.05 16.80
N GLU A 319 35.29 -5.12 17.20
CA GLU A 319 34.48 -6.33 17.22
C GLU A 319 33.54 -6.39 16.01
N GLU A 320 33.18 -7.60 15.56
CA GLU A 320 32.25 -7.78 14.46
C GLU A 320 30.83 -7.35 14.88
N VAL A 321 30.29 -6.32 14.20
CA VAL A 321 28.94 -5.82 14.45
C VAL A 321 27.94 -6.71 13.72
N THR A 322 27.44 -7.73 14.42
CA THR A 322 26.51 -8.72 13.85
C THR A 322 25.05 -8.38 14.08
N THR A 323 24.69 -7.53 15.05
CA THR A 323 23.29 -7.22 15.38
C THR A 323 23.03 -5.73 15.38
N THR A 324 21.76 -5.35 15.17
CA THR A 324 21.35 -3.94 15.29
C THR A 324 21.58 -3.43 16.70
N ASP A 325 21.40 -4.25 17.73
CA ASP A 325 21.66 -3.85 19.12
C ASP A 325 23.14 -3.60 19.39
N ALA A 326 24.04 -4.40 18.80
CA ALA A 326 25.48 -4.13 18.85
C ALA A 326 25.83 -2.81 18.17
N ALA A 327 25.25 -2.55 17.00
CA ALA A 327 25.44 -1.29 16.29
C ALA A 327 24.94 -0.08 17.11
N MET A 328 23.79 -0.20 17.78
CA MET A 328 23.24 0.85 18.65
C MET A 328 24.13 1.15 19.87
N ARG A 329 24.82 0.14 20.42
CA ARG A 329 25.75 0.33 21.54
C ARG A 329 27.06 0.99 21.10
N LEU A 330 27.60 0.58 19.94
CA LEU A 330 28.91 1.02 19.45
C LEU A 330 28.84 2.30 18.61
N GLY A 331 27.70 2.57 17.98
CA GLY A 331 27.49 3.65 17.03
C GLY A 331 27.22 5.02 17.66
N GLY A 332 27.28 5.14 18.98
CA GLY A 332 27.09 6.42 19.69
C GLY A 332 25.75 7.10 19.43
N PHE A 333 25.71 8.43 19.60
CA PHE A 333 24.47 9.20 19.54
C PHE A 333 23.93 9.41 18.11
N THR A 334 24.77 9.29 17.07
CA THR A 334 24.35 9.47 15.66
C THR A 334 23.69 8.21 15.08
N MET A 335 23.97 7.03 15.64
CA MET A 335 23.42 5.76 15.14
C MET A 335 21.88 5.69 15.13
N PRO A 336 21.16 6.08 16.20
CA PRO A 336 19.69 6.11 16.17
C PRO A 336 19.15 6.99 15.03
N VAL A 337 19.79 8.12 14.76
CA VAL A 337 19.40 9.09 13.73
C VAL A 337 19.65 8.51 12.34
N ILE A 338 20.81 7.89 12.11
CA ILE A 338 21.13 7.23 10.84
C ILE A 338 20.13 6.11 10.58
N ARG A 339 19.86 5.27 11.58
CA ARG A 339 18.89 4.17 11.46
C ARG A 339 17.49 4.70 11.13
N LEU A 340 17.06 5.76 11.81
CA LEU A 340 15.79 6.42 11.56
C LEU A 340 15.73 7.00 10.13
N ALA A 341 16.76 7.72 9.71
CA ALA A 341 16.84 8.35 8.40
C ALA A 341 16.83 7.30 7.28
N VAL A 342 17.65 6.26 7.37
CA VAL A 342 17.65 5.15 6.39
C VAL A 342 16.30 4.46 6.35
N ALA A 343 15.70 4.15 7.50
CA ALA A 343 14.38 3.52 7.54
C ALA A 343 13.27 4.40 6.95
N PHE A 344 13.31 5.72 7.20
CA PHE A 344 12.34 6.67 6.66
C PHE A 344 12.53 6.86 5.15
N MET A 345 13.78 6.98 4.69
CA MET A 345 14.10 7.13 3.28
C MET A 345 13.62 5.92 2.48
N LEU A 346 13.92 4.71 2.97
CA LEU A 346 13.53 3.48 2.31
C LEU A 346 12.01 3.25 2.44
N ASN A 347 11.43 3.24 3.64
CA ASN A 347 10.04 2.75 3.78
C ASN A 347 8.95 3.81 3.58
N THR A 348 9.31 5.10 3.54
CA THR A 348 8.32 6.19 3.54
C THR A 348 8.56 7.17 2.40
N LEU A 349 9.79 7.70 2.26
CA LEU A 349 10.09 8.75 1.29
C LEU A 349 10.01 8.25 -0.16
N THR A 350 10.44 7.03 -0.44
CA THR A 350 10.45 6.50 -1.81
C THR A 350 9.06 6.17 -2.34
N ASP A 351 8.09 6.03 -1.44
CA ASP A 351 6.68 5.80 -1.76
C ASP A 351 5.84 7.09 -1.71
N SER A 352 6.43 8.21 -1.25
CA SER A 352 5.72 9.48 -1.16
C SER A 352 5.82 10.32 -2.45
N THR A 353 5.11 11.45 -2.48
CA THR A 353 5.21 12.45 -3.54
C THR A 353 6.44 13.35 -3.40
N GLN A 354 7.16 13.29 -2.27
CA GLN A 354 8.28 14.18 -1.94
C GLN A 354 9.64 13.67 -2.45
N LYS A 355 9.65 12.85 -3.50
CA LYS A 355 10.86 12.25 -4.09
C LYS A 355 11.90 13.28 -4.55
N ALA A 356 11.47 14.51 -4.85
CA ALA A 356 12.36 15.62 -5.20
C ALA A 356 13.36 15.97 -4.09
N THR A 357 13.06 15.63 -2.82
CA THR A 357 13.93 15.91 -1.67
C THR A 357 15.00 14.83 -1.44
N ILE A 358 14.93 13.69 -2.15
CA ILE A 358 15.88 12.56 -2.02
C ILE A 358 17.35 12.99 -2.10
N PRO A 359 17.78 13.89 -3.00
CA PRO A 359 19.18 14.34 -3.04
C PRO A 359 19.64 15.03 -1.74
N ALA A 360 18.78 15.84 -1.13
CA ALA A 360 19.09 16.52 0.13
C ALA A 360 19.20 15.52 1.30
N TRP A 361 18.30 14.54 1.32
CA TRP A 361 18.34 13.42 2.26
C TRP A 361 19.62 12.60 2.11
N LEU A 362 19.98 12.20 0.89
CA LEU A 362 21.21 11.45 0.62
C LEU A 362 22.45 12.23 1.05
N ALA A 363 22.52 13.53 0.79
CA ALA A 363 23.64 14.36 1.22
C ALA A 363 23.80 14.35 2.75
N ALA A 364 22.70 14.53 3.50
CA ALA A 364 22.74 14.54 4.96
C ALA A 364 23.12 13.16 5.54
N VAL A 365 22.52 12.07 5.03
CA VAL A 365 22.82 10.71 5.51
C VAL A 365 24.25 10.30 5.14
N ARG A 366 24.78 10.70 3.98
CA ARG A 366 26.19 10.46 3.62
C ARG A 366 27.15 11.10 4.62
N THR A 367 26.93 12.37 4.99
CA THR A 367 27.74 13.03 6.02
C THR A 367 27.73 12.26 7.34
N LEU A 368 26.56 11.76 7.76
CA LEU A 368 26.44 10.97 8.98
C LEU A 368 27.14 9.60 8.88
N LEU A 369 27.03 8.91 7.74
CA LEU A 369 27.73 7.64 7.49
C LEU A 369 29.25 7.82 7.48
N GLN A 370 29.76 8.88 6.84
CA GLN A 370 31.19 9.20 6.80
C GLN A 370 31.76 9.48 8.19
N ALA A 371 30.95 10.04 9.09
CA ALA A 371 31.33 10.23 10.47
C ALA A 371 31.12 8.99 11.37
N ASN A 372 30.41 7.96 10.90
CA ASN A 372 30.08 6.80 11.71
C ASN A 372 30.33 5.49 10.96
N ALA A 373 31.55 4.95 11.09
CA ALA A 373 31.93 3.71 10.43
C ALA A 373 31.09 2.50 10.91
N VAL A 374 30.67 2.48 12.18
CA VAL A 374 29.79 1.43 12.73
C VAL A 374 28.45 1.38 11.99
N ALA A 375 27.88 2.54 11.66
CA ALA A 375 26.63 2.61 10.90
C ALA A 375 26.77 2.05 9.48
N SER A 376 27.90 2.32 8.82
CA SER A 376 28.23 1.75 7.51
C SER A 376 28.39 0.22 7.58
N VAL A 377 29.07 -0.30 8.61
CA VAL A 377 29.16 -1.76 8.84
C VAL A 377 27.78 -2.36 9.07
N TRP A 378 26.94 -1.72 9.90
CA TRP A 378 25.57 -2.17 10.16
C TRP A 378 24.73 -2.25 8.89
N LEU A 379 24.83 -1.24 8.01
CA LEU A 379 24.04 -1.20 6.77
C LEU A 379 24.39 -2.37 5.85
N LEU A 380 25.68 -2.68 5.70
CA LEU A 380 26.16 -3.82 4.91
C LEU A 380 25.80 -5.16 5.57
N GLN A 381 25.99 -5.27 6.88
CA GLN A 381 25.67 -6.49 7.63
C GLN A 381 24.19 -6.84 7.53
N ARG A 382 23.29 -5.82 7.55
CA ARG A 382 21.86 -6.03 7.39
C ARG A 382 21.51 -6.73 6.07
N GLN A 383 22.20 -6.41 4.98
CA GLN A 383 21.98 -7.07 3.68
C GLN A 383 22.50 -8.52 3.67
N LEU A 384 23.56 -8.79 4.42
CA LEU A 384 24.14 -10.13 4.55
C LEU A 384 23.29 -11.06 5.42
N GLN A 385 22.48 -10.52 6.34
CA GLN A 385 21.59 -11.31 7.19
C GLN A 385 20.35 -11.83 6.46
N ASP A 386 19.80 -11.05 5.54
CA ASP A 386 18.63 -11.42 4.75
C ASP A 386 18.91 -11.20 3.26
N VAL A 387 19.64 -12.15 2.68
CA VAL A 387 20.00 -12.16 1.26
C VAL A 387 18.76 -12.15 0.37
N ASN A 388 17.68 -12.82 0.79
CA ASN A 388 16.46 -12.89 0.01
C ASN A 388 15.75 -11.54 -0.02
N GLU A 389 15.70 -10.85 1.12
CA GLU A 389 15.17 -9.48 1.20
C GLU A 389 16.05 -8.50 0.44
N PHE A 390 17.38 -8.61 0.53
CA PHE A 390 18.29 -7.79 -0.26
C PHE A 390 18.04 -7.96 -1.77
N VAL A 391 18.00 -9.20 -2.26
CA VAL A 391 17.67 -9.51 -3.65
C VAL A 391 16.26 -9.01 -3.99
N ARG A 392 15.29 -9.10 -3.08
CA ARG A 392 13.94 -8.60 -3.29
C ARG A 392 13.90 -7.08 -3.44
N GLN A 393 14.56 -6.35 -2.55
CA GLN A 393 14.64 -4.89 -2.56
C GLN A 393 15.37 -4.37 -3.79
N LEU A 394 16.48 -5.02 -4.18
CA LEU A 394 17.30 -4.59 -5.31
C LEU A 394 16.79 -5.08 -6.67
N LEU A 395 16.06 -6.21 -6.74
CA LEU A 395 15.71 -6.88 -8.01
C LEU A 395 14.22 -7.27 -8.17
N ALA A 396 13.44 -7.48 -7.10
CA ALA A 396 12.12 -8.14 -7.19
C ALA A 396 10.87 -7.26 -6.97
N ASP A 397 10.95 -6.11 -6.29
CA ASP A 397 9.72 -5.32 -6.00
C ASP A 397 9.08 -4.67 -7.25
N ARG A 398 7.78 -4.96 -7.47
CA ARG A 398 6.96 -4.57 -8.65
C ARG A 398 6.22 -3.25 -8.50
N SER A 399 6.38 -2.54 -7.38
CA SER A 399 5.76 -1.23 -7.19
C SER A 399 6.44 -0.13 -8.00
N ALA A 400 5.67 0.87 -8.45
CA ALA A 400 6.19 2.09 -9.09
C ALA A 400 7.02 2.98 -8.14
N GLY A 401 6.96 2.72 -6.82
CA GLY A 401 7.85 3.31 -5.80
C GLY A 401 9.24 2.65 -5.76
N GLY A 402 9.36 1.42 -6.27
CA GLY A 402 10.56 0.60 -6.20
C GLY A 402 11.79 1.19 -6.92
N ASP A 403 11.63 2.00 -7.96
CA ASP A 403 12.78 2.57 -8.70
C ASP A 403 13.55 3.60 -7.87
N SER A 404 12.82 4.48 -7.16
CA SER A 404 13.42 5.45 -6.24
C SER A 404 14.06 4.76 -5.04
N MET A 405 13.37 3.76 -4.47
CA MET A 405 13.89 2.91 -3.39
C MET A 405 15.23 2.28 -3.77
N ARG A 406 15.29 1.62 -4.93
CA ARG A 406 16.50 0.94 -5.41
C ARG A 406 17.66 1.91 -5.61
N THR A 407 17.39 3.08 -6.17
CA THR A 407 18.41 4.13 -6.37
C THR A 407 18.94 4.64 -5.04
N VAL A 408 18.06 4.88 -4.07
CA VAL A 408 18.45 5.29 -2.70
C VAL A 408 19.26 4.20 -2.01
N LEU A 409 18.78 2.95 -2.03
CA LEU A 409 19.46 1.81 -1.43
C LEU A 409 20.85 1.61 -2.03
N ALA A 410 20.97 1.63 -3.36
CA ALA A 410 22.25 1.52 -4.05
C ALA A 410 23.21 2.64 -3.64
N ALA A 411 22.76 3.90 -3.59
CA ALA A 411 23.59 5.03 -3.20
C ALA A 411 24.09 4.94 -1.74
N LEU A 412 23.25 4.44 -0.82
CA LEU A 412 23.62 4.24 0.58
C LEU A 412 24.60 3.07 0.76
N LEU A 413 24.39 1.97 0.03
CA LEU A 413 25.27 0.80 0.06
C LEU A 413 26.64 1.10 -0.58
N GLU A 414 26.65 1.87 -1.66
CA GLU A 414 27.89 2.37 -2.26
C GLU A 414 28.71 3.17 -1.24
N GLU A 415 28.09 4.16 -0.60
CA GLU A 415 28.76 4.99 0.42
C GLU A 415 29.32 4.12 1.55
N ALA A 416 28.53 3.16 2.04
CA ALA A 416 28.95 2.27 3.12
C ALA A 416 30.16 1.41 2.72
N VAL A 417 30.24 0.90 1.49
CA VAL A 417 31.42 0.17 0.99
C VAL A 417 32.63 1.10 0.87
N CYS A 418 32.46 2.30 0.32
CA CYS A 418 33.53 3.29 0.19
C CYS A 418 34.16 3.67 1.53
N ILE A 419 33.37 3.71 2.60
CA ILE A 419 33.86 3.98 3.96
C ILE A 419 34.52 2.75 4.57
N THR A 420 33.88 1.58 4.47
CA THR A 420 34.31 0.38 5.22
C THR A 420 35.52 -0.30 4.58
N TRP A 421 35.62 -0.33 3.26
CA TRP A 421 36.67 -1.08 2.57
C TRP A 421 38.10 -0.63 2.92
N PRO A 422 38.44 0.67 2.89
CA PRO A 422 39.79 1.13 3.24
C PRO A 422 40.12 0.87 4.72
N LEU A 423 39.12 0.98 5.61
CA LEU A 423 39.28 0.74 7.04
C LEU A 423 39.56 -0.75 7.33
N GLU A 424 38.87 -1.65 6.64
CA GLU A 424 39.13 -3.10 6.71
C GLU A 424 40.49 -3.47 6.13
N ALA A 425 40.93 -2.80 5.06
CA ALA A 425 42.26 -2.98 4.50
C ALA A 425 43.36 -2.56 5.49
N ALA A 426 43.20 -1.41 6.14
CA ALA A 426 44.12 -0.94 7.17
C ALA A 426 44.18 -1.87 8.39
N ALA A 427 43.05 -2.50 8.75
CA ALA A 427 42.94 -3.46 9.84
C ALA A 427 43.45 -4.87 9.50
N GLY A 428 43.92 -5.11 8.26
CA GLY A 428 44.33 -6.45 7.80
C GLY A 428 43.18 -7.43 7.56
N ALA A 429 41.93 -6.94 7.54
CA ALA A 429 40.71 -7.71 7.36
C ALA A 429 40.18 -7.69 5.91
N ALA A 430 40.92 -7.13 4.94
CA ALA A 430 40.51 -6.95 3.54
C ALA A 430 39.87 -8.19 2.87
N SER A 431 40.29 -9.39 3.25
CA SER A 431 39.79 -10.65 2.66
C SER A 431 38.55 -11.23 3.34
N ARG A 432 38.22 -10.79 4.56
CA ARG A 432 37.14 -11.35 5.40
C ARG A 432 36.15 -10.33 5.93
N GLY A 433 36.42 -9.05 5.71
CA GLY A 433 35.59 -7.94 6.18
C GLY A 433 34.19 -7.91 5.56
N VAL A 434 33.31 -7.14 6.18
CA VAL A 434 31.89 -7.05 5.79
C VAL A 434 31.75 -6.50 4.37
N ALA A 435 32.63 -5.58 3.97
CA ALA A 435 32.60 -4.98 2.64
C ALA A 435 32.93 -6.01 1.54
N ARG A 436 33.96 -6.85 1.77
CA ARG A 436 34.32 -7.94 0.87
C ARG A 436 33.19 -8.96 0.72
N ARG A 437 32.58 -9.36 1.84
CA ARG A 437 31.44 -10.30 1.86
C ARG A 437 30.23 -9.73 1.14
N PHE A 438 29.94 -8.44 1.31
CA PHE A 438 28.87 -7.76 0.59
C PHE A 438 29.13 -7.69 -0.92
N VAL A 439 30.36 -7.40 -1.35
CA VAL A 439 30.70 -7.44 -2.79
C VAL A 439 30.53 -8.85 -3.35
N GLN A 440 30.92 -9.90 -2.61
CA GLN A 440 30.66 -11.29 -3.02
C GLN A 440 29.17 -11.61 -3.11
N LEU A 441 28.37 -11.11 -2.15
CA LEU A 441 26.91 -11.20 -2.18
C LEU A 441 26.33 -10.53 -3.43
N LEU A 442 26.86 -9.36 -3.82
CA LEU A 442 26.45 -8.67 -5.05
C LEU A 442 26.75 -9.50 -6.29
N LEU A 443 27.86 -10.24 -6.34
CA LEU A 443 28.22 -11.03 -7.53
C LEU A 443 27.48 -12.37 -7.62
N ALA A 444 26.97 -12.89 -6.50
CA ALA A 444 26.36 -14.23 -6.44
C ALA A 444 25.11 -14.41 -7.34
N PRO A 445 24.20 -13.43 -7.49
CA PRO A 445 23.00 -13.59 -8.32
C PRO A 445 23.23 -13.55 -9.82
N LEU A 446 24.42 -13.15 -10.31
CA LEU A 446 24.71 -12.99 -11.75
C LEU A 446 24.23 -14.16 -12.63
N PRO A 447 24.45 -15.44 -12.28
CA PRO A 447 24.03 -16.57 -13.12
C PRO A 447 22.51 -16.71 -13.28
N THR A 448 21.73 -16.20 -12.32
CA THR A 448 20.26 -16.31 -12.28
C THR A 448 19.57 -14.96 -12.49
N LEU A 449 20.34 -13.91 -12.80
CA LEU A 449 19.85 -12.53 -12.88
C LEU A 449 18.97 -12.27 -14.12
N ASN A 450 19.03 -13.15 -15.12
CA ASN A 450 18.28 -13.04 -16.38
C ASN A 450 16.75 -12.93 -16.17
N VAL A 451 16.20 -13.52 -15.11
CA VAL A 451 14.76 -13.39 -14.76
C VAL A 451 14.40 -11.94 -14.37
N HIS A 452 15.38 -11.13 -13.97
CA HIS A 452 15.22 -9.74 -13.52
C HIS A 452 15.62 -8.70 -14.58
N TRP A 453 15.63 -9.07 -15.86
CA TRP A 453 16.14 -8.25 -16.98
C TRP A 453 15.57 -6.84 -17.09
N ARG A 454 14.33 -6.61 -16.67
CA ARG A 454 13.69 -5.28 -16.66
C ARG A 454 14.34 -4.30 -15.66
N ARG A 455 15.25 -4.76 -14.80
CA ARG A 455 15.74 -4.01 -13.62
C ARG A 455 17.24 -4.08 -13.44
N PHE A 456 17.96 -4.30 -14.53
CA PHE A 456 19.41 -4.27 -14.61
C PHE A 456 20.03 -2.93 -14.19
N GLY A 457 19.34 -1.81 -14.44
CA GLY A 457 19.86 -0.46 -14.20
C GLY A 457 20.47 -0.24 -12.81
N PRO A 458 19.70 -0.29 -11.71
CA PRO A 458 20.24 -0.03 -10.36
C PRO A 458 21.30 -1.04 -9.90
N TYR A 459 21.15 -2.31 -10.27
CA TYR A 459 22.09 -3.37 -9.90
C TYR A 459 23.45 -3.20 -10.59
N PHE A 460 23.48 -3.07 -11.92
CA PHE A 460 24.73 -2.82 -12.65
C PHE A 460 25.27 -1.42 -12.41
N GLY A 461 24.39 -0.45 -12.14
CA GLY A 461 24.77 0.89 -11.70
C GLY A 461 25.58 0.85 -10.40
N LEU A 462 25.13 0.09 -9.39
CA LEU A 462 25.87 -0.11 -8.14
C LEU A 462 27.22 -0.78 -8.37
N LEU A 463 27.26 -1.87 -9.14
CA LEU A 463 28.52 -2.55 -9.49
C LEU A 463 29.50 -1.63 -10.21
N ARG A 464 29.01 -0.83 -11.17
CA ARG A 464 29.83 0.17 -11.86
C ARG A 464 30.34 1.24 -10.91
N SER A 465 29.47 1.79 -10.07
CA SER A 465 29.87 2.84 -9.13
C SER A 465 30.96 2.34 -8.18
N LEU A 466 30.79 1.15 -7.61
CA LEU A 466 31.80 0.51 -6.77
C LEU A 466 33.13 0.28 -7.51
N ALA A 467 33.09 -0.21 -8.75
CA ALA A 467 34.27 -0.38 -9.57
C ALA A 467 34.94 0.95 -9.97
N THR A 468 34.20 2.06 -9.96
CA THR A 468 34.71 3.41 -10.26
C THR A 468 35.35 4.05 -9.05
N THR A 469 34.62 4.08 -7.95
CA THR A 469 34.93 4.89 -6.77
C THR A 469 36.08 4.30 -5.97
N VAL A 470 36.21 2.97 -5.89
CA VAL A 470 37.24 2.30 -5.07
C VAL A 470 38.11 1.36 -5.92
N PRO A 471 39.38 1.74 -6.22
CA PRO A 471 40.29 0.91 -7.03
C PRO A 471 40.52 -0.50 -6.47
N ASP A 472 40.58 -0.64 -5.14
CA ASP A 472 40.80 -1.93 -4.48
C ASP A 472 39.58 -2.86 -4.62
N VAL A 473 38.36 -2.30 -4.56
CA VAL A 473 37.13 -3.05 -4.84
C VAL A 473 37.14 -3.54 -6.28
N ARG A 474 37.53 -2.67 -7.23
CA ARG A 474 37.68 -3.04 -8.63
C ARG A 474 38.70 -4.17 -8.81
N ALA A 475 39.87 -4.10 -8.17
CA ALA A 475 40.85 -5.18 -8.20
C ALA A 475 40.27 -6.50 -7.67
N ALA A 476 39.55 -6.46 -6.55
CA ALA A 476 38.92 -7.63 -5.95
C ALA A 476 37.81 -8.23 -6.86
N MET A 477 37.03 -7.39 -7.55
CA MET A 477 36.04 -7.83 -8.54
C MET A 477 36.71 -8.50 -9.75
N LEU A 478 37.86 -7.99 -10.19
CA LEU A 478 38.65 -8.60 -11.26
C LEU A 478 39.24 -9.96 -10.84
N GLU A 479 39.77 -10.06 -9.62
CA GLU A 479 40.22 -11.33 -9.02
C GLU A 479 39.11 -12.37 -8.93
N ASP A 480 37.87 -11.94 -8.63
CA ASP A 480 36.69 -12.81 -8.59
C ASP A 480 36.17 -13.20 -9.99
N GLY A 481 36.86 -12.81 -11.06
CA GLY A 481 36.54 -13.15 -12.44
C GLY A 481 35.28 -12.45 -12.95
N LEU A 482 34.96 -11.24 -12.46
CA LEU A 482 33.74 -10.52 -12.85
C LEU A 482 33.63 -10.33 -14.37
N VAL A 483 34.72 -10.02 -15.07
CA VAL A 483 34.71 -9.84 -16.53
C VAL A 483 34.20 -11.09 -17.23
N GLY A 484 34.71 -12.27 -16.87
CA GLY A 484 34.25 -13.55 -17.43
C GLY A 484 32.77 -13.79 -17.13
N LYS A 485 32.35 -13.57 -15.87
CA LYS A 485 30.94 -13.72 -15.47
C LYS A 485 29.99 -12.79 -16.23
N LEU A 486 30.40 -11.55 -16.52
CA LEU A 486 29.59 -10.59 -17.29
C LEU A 486 29.54 -10.95 -18.77
N VAL A 487 30.64 -11.44 -19.34
CA VAL A 487 30.68 -11.93 -20.73
C VAL A 487 29.80 -13.17 -20.87
N ASP A 488 29.93 -14.14 -19.96
CA ASP A 488 29.08 -15.33 -19.94
C ASP A 488 27.60 -14.95 -19.79
N PHE A 489 27.30 -14.02 -18.89
CA PHE A 489 25.94 -13.50 -18.69
C PHE A 489 25.38 -12.81 -19.94
N ALA A 490 26.19 -12.04 -20.66
CA ALA A 490 25.76 -11.30 -21.84
C ALA A 490 25.66 -12.18 -23.11
N LEU A 491 26.51 -13.20 -23.25
CA LEU A 491 26.71 -13.91 -24.52
C LEU A 491 26.42 -15.43 -24.49
N CYS A 492 26.18 -16.06 -23.33
CA CYS A 492 25.86 -17.49 -23.26
C CYS A 492 24.34 -17.77 -23.31
N GLY A 493 23.96 -19.05 -23.27
CA GLY A 493 22.60 -19.53 -23.58
C GLY A 493 21.45 -19.02 -22.69
N ASP A 494 21.76 -18.39 -21.55
CA ASP A 494 20.79 -17.73 -20.66
C ASP A 494 20.82 -16.20 -20.77
N SER A 495 21.42 -15.67 -21.85
CA SER A 495 21.55 -14.23 -22.11
C SER A 495 20.20 -13.50 -22.11
N PRO A 496 20.15 -12.26 -21.59
CA PRO A 496 18.99 -11.39 -21.71
C PRO A 496 18.68 -10.99 -23.18
N HIS A 497 19.59 -11.27 -24.12
CA HIS A 497 19.44 -11.03 -25.55
C HIS A 497 19.68 -12.31 -26.38
N PRO A 498 18.73 -13.27 -26.39
CA PRO A 498 18.89 -14.51 -27.16
C PRO A 498 18.94 -14.26 -28.68
N ASP A 499 18.39 -13.14 -29.14
CA ASP A 499 18.30 -12.77 -30.56
C ASP A 499 19.66 -12.33 -31.16
N VAL A 500 20.65 -12.05 -30.30
CA VAL A 500 21.99 -11.57 -30.71
C VAL A 500 22.98 -12.72 -30.88
N ILE A 501 22.63 -13.94 -30.45
CA ILE A 501 23.52 -15.10 -30.51
C ILE A 501 23.17 -15.96 -31.73
N PRO A 502 24.04 -16.03 -32.77
CA PRO A 502 23.78 -16.85 -33.95
C PRO A 502 23.68 -18.34 -33.57
N GLY A 503 22.56 -18.99 -33.88
CA GLY A 503 22.39 -20.44 -33.72
C GLY A 503 21.75 -20.91 -32.41
N VAL A 504 21.34 -20.00 -31.51
CA VAL A 504 20.55 -20.37 -30.31
C VAL A 504 19.06 -20.22 -30.62
N PRO A 505 18.22 -21.27 -30.46
CA PRO A 505 16.78 -21.16 -30.71
C PRO A 505 16.16 -20.12 -29.77
N THR A 506 15.41 -19.17 -30.35
CA THR A 506 14.68 -18.15 -29.59
C THR A 506 13.70 -18.84 -28.65
N ARG A 507 13.91 -18.70 -27.34
CA ARG A 507 13.09 -19.35 -26.31
C ARG A 507 11.63 -18.90 -26.43
N ASP A 508 10.72 -19.87 -26.61
CA ASP A 508 9.24 -19.71 -26.59
C ASP A 508 8.64 -19.30 -25.22
N LYS A 509 9.40 -18.64 -24.34
CA LYS A 509 8.99 -18.34 -22.96
C LYS A 509 9.17 -16.88 -22.56
N ARG A 510 8.94 -15.95 -23.47
CA ARG A 510 8.72 -14.56 -23.08
C ARG A 510 7.26 -14.43 -22.61
N SER A 511 7.05 -13.87 -21.42
CA SER A 511 5.70 -13.50 -20.97
C SER A 511 5.10 -12.54 -22.01
N MET A 512 3.77 -12.51 -22.17
CA MET A 512 3.11 -11.79 -23.28
C MET A 512 3.48 -10.29 -23.37
N GLY A 513 3.98 -9.68 -22.29
CA GLY A 513 4.50 -8.31 -22.25
C GLY A 513 6.02 -8.15 -22.50
N ASP A 514 6.80 -9.22 -22.52
CA ASP A 514 8.27 -9.24 -22.69
C ASP A 514 8.70 -9.25 -24.17
N ASN A 515 7.74 -9.32 -25.11
CA ASN A 515 8.02 -9.28 -26.56
C ASN A 515 8.24 -7.87 -27.11
N TYR A 516 7.88 -6.84 -26.37
CA TYR A 516 7.85 -5.45 -26.86
C TYR A 516 8.83 -4.51 -26.15
N THR A 517 9.60 -5.00 -25.17
CA THR A 517 10.59 -4.19 -24.43
C THR A 517 11.92 -4.93 -24.40
N ALA A 518 13.00 -4.27 -24.80
CA ALA A 518 14.36 -4.82 -24.69
C ALA A 518 14.95 -4.54 -23.29
N PRO A 519 15.84 -5.40 -22.77
CA PRO A 519 16.59 -5.11 -21.56
C PRO A 519 17.45 -3.85 -21.70
N ASP A 520 17.39 -2.98 -20.70
CA ASP A 520 18.36 -1.88 -20.56
C ASP A 520 19.70 -2.46 -20.10
N THR A 521 20.65 -2.52 -21.03
CA THR A 521 21.99 -3.05 -20.84
C THR A 521 23.06 -1.96 -20.82
N GLU A 522 22.68 -0.67 -20.81
CA GLU A 522 23.63 0.43 -20.85
C GLU A 522 24.62 0.37 -19.67
N GLN A 523 24.08 0.17 -18.46
CA GLN A 523 24.87 0.09 -17.24
C GLN A 523 25.78 -1.17 -17.23
N LEU A 524 25.30 -2.28 -17.79
CA LEU A 524 26.07 -3.53 -17.92
C LEU A 524 27.27 -3.34 -18.86
N PHE A 525 27.06 -2.81 -20.06
CA PHE A 525 28.15 -2.60 -21.01
C PHE A 525 29.11 -1.50 -20.58
N SER A 526 28.61 -0.46 -19.92
CA SER A 526 29.42 0.60 -19.30
C SER A 526 30.34 0.02 -18.21
N LEU A 527 29.83 -0.85 -17.34
CA LEU A 527 30.64 -1.59 -16.36
C LEU A 527 31.70 -2.46 -17.05
N LEU A 528 31.31 -3.23 -18.07
CA LEU A 528 32.23 -4.11 -18.80
C LEU A 528 33.36 -3.33 -19.47
N GLN A 529 33.03 -2.24 -20.17
CA GLN A 529 34.01 -1.35 -20.80
C GLN A 529 35.02 -0.84 -19.76
N GLN A 530 34.53 -0.36 -18.62
CA GLN A 530 35.38 0.18 -17.56
C GLN A 530 36.32 -0.87 -16.97
N LEU A 531 35.81 -2.08 -16.69
CA LEU A 531 36.64 -3.17 -16.17
C LEU A 531 37.73 -3.57 -17.18
N ILE A 532 37.40 -3.66 -18.47
CA ILE A 532 38.37 -3.99 -19.53
C ILE A 532 39.45 -2.91 -19.68
N VAL A 533 39.06 -1.63 -19.72
CA VAL A 533 40.02 -0.52 -19.79
C VAL A 533 40.95 -0.52 -18.57
N SER A 534 40.42 -0.80 -17.39
CA SER A 534 41.24 -0.89 -16.17
C SER A 534 42.24 -2.05 -16.22
N CYS A 535 41.88 -3.19 -16.82
CA CYS A 535 42.79 -4.32 -17.03
C CYS A 535 43.94 -3.96 -17.99
N ALA A 536 43.66 -3.19 -19.05
CA ALA A 536 44.67 -2.73 -20.00
C ALA A 536 45.68 -1.75 -19.37
N SER A 537 45.28 -1.02 -18.33
CA SER A 537 46.21 -0.16 -17.57
C SER A 537 47.08 -0.94 -16.57
N LEU A 538 46.60 -2.10 -16.09
CA LEU A 538 47.32 -2.98 -15.16
C LEU A 538 48.38 -3.85 -15.83
N SER A 539 48.35 -4.01 -17.17
CA SER A 539 49.38 -4.76 -17.90
C SER A 539 50.77 -4.07 -17.94
N GLY A 540 50.90 -2.88 -17.34
CA GLY A 540 52.21 -2.27 -17.03
C GLY A 540 52.84 -2.76 -15.71
N ALA A 541 52.10 -3.48 -14.86
CA ALA A 541 52.55 -3.99 -13.55
C ALA A 541 52.55 -5.53 -13.55
N SER A 542 53.53 -6.10 -14.25
CA SER A 542 53.70 -7.54 -14.51
C SER A 542 54.10 -8.37 -13.27
N SER A 543 53.29 -8.44 -12.22
CA SER A 543 53.54 -9.39 -11.12
C SER A 543 52.31 -10.13 -10.56
N LEU A 544 51.08 -9.71 -10.84
CA LEU A 544 49.89 -10.29 -10.18
C LEU A 544 49.26 -11.52 -10.88
N PHE A 545 49.57 -11.78 -12.16
CA PHE A 545 48.95 -12.89 -12.91
C PHE A 545 49.75 -14.21 -12.95
N ARG A 546 50.85 -14.32 -12.19
CA ARG A 546 51.67 -15.54 -12.13
C ARG A 546 51.32 -16.44 -10.94
N SER A 547 50.05 -16.81 -10.76
CA SER A 547 49.73 -18.02 -9.99
C SER A 547 48.28 -18.46 -10.21
N ARG A 548 48.13 -19.73 -10.64
CA ARG A 548 46.88 -20.52 -10.71
C ARG A 548 45.88 -20.19 -11.83
N SER A 549 46.20 -20.63 -13.05
CA SER A 549 45.37 -21.61 -13.78
C SER A 549 45.97 -21.96 -15.16
N SER A 550 47.07 -22.72 -15.15
CA SER A 550 47.33 -23.60 -16.29
C SER A 550 46.27 -24.71 -16.25
N LYS A 551 45.17 -24.51 -17.00
CA LYS A 551 44.21 -25.51 -17.53
C LYS A 551 42.83 -24.89 -17.71
N ARG A 552 42.66 -24.09 -18.76
CA ARG A 552 41.43 -23.87 -19.55
C ARG A 552 41.56 -22.53 -20.27
N ALA A 553 42.35 -22.53 -21.33
CA ALA A 553 42.32 -21.48 -22.33
C ALA A 553 42.29 -22.20 -23.68
N THR A 554 41.09 -22.52 -24.14
CA THR A 554 40.70 -22.90 -25.51
C THR A 554 39.20 -23.19 -25.50
N ALA A 555 38.40 -22.13 -25.59
CA ALA A 555 37.07 -22.07 -26.19
C ALA A 555 36.67 -20.60 -26.21
#